data_AF-A0A939IJ07-F1
#
_entry.id   AF-A0A939IJ07-F1
#
_cell.length_a   1.000
_cell.length_b   1.000
_cell.length_c   1.000
_cell.angle_alpha   90.00
_cell.angle_beta   90.00
_cell.angle_gamma   90.00
#
_symmetry.space_group_name_H-M   'P 1'
#
loop_
_entity.id
_entity.type
_entity.pdbx_description
1 polymer ?
#
loop_
_entity_poly.entity_id
_entity_poly.type
_entity_poly.pdbx_seq_one_letter_code
_entity_poly.pdbx_strand_id
1 'polypeptide(L)'
;MSKQARQAMGDAAQRKPVQEYARQFKELCAEQTPLALGFSARLNMLWDLSGAAPPLDEGRVISLLGINPEWRESDVRAWLHKDVVPPRDDLYNMVRFLVAQLGEHQDVRHWEAFLIYGPGVVSSPVDHLLYREDQGRRDIATMIFAQVSDRYKIPPSAYDAEEAFQRCLTLMYKLNIYEWRDFQPGHLEPFKNFMFPHAQ
;
A
#
# COMPACT_ATOMS: atom_id res chain seq x y z
N MET A 1 8.56 7.96 -58.50
CA MET A 1 8.77 8.33 -57.08
C MET A 1 9.05 9.82 -57.01
N SER A 2 8.00 10.61 -56.81
CA SER A 2 8.00 12.05 -57.01
C SER A 2 8.54 12.76 -55.77
N LYS A 3 9.38 13.79 -55.98
CA LYS A 3 9.94 14.71 -54.96
C LYS A 3 8.89 15.35 -54.03
N GLN A 4 7.60 15.23 -54.33
CA GLN A 4 6.48 15.69 -53.50
C GLN A 4 6.22 14.84 -52.23
N ALA A 5 6.74 13.62 -52.14
CA ALA A 5 6.51 12.77 -50.95
C ALA A 5 7.45 13.07 -49.77
N ARG A 6 8.50 13.90 -49.96
CA ARG A 6 9.43 14.28 -48.88
C ARG A 6 9.11 15.62 -48.20
N GLN A 7 8.12 16.36 -48.69
CA GLN A 7 7.72 17.66 -48.14
C GLN A 7 6.64 17.57 -47.05
N ALA A 8 6.10 16.38 -46.77
CA ALA A 8 5.07 16.16 -45.74
C ALA A 8 5.61 15.72 -44.36
N MET A 9 6.94 15.60 -44.19
CA MET A 9 7.59 15.29 -42.90
C MET A 9 8.16 16.55 -42.23
N GLY A 10 7.61 17.71 -42.57
CA GLY A 10 8.11 19.04 -42.19
C GLY A 10 7.15 19.87 -41.36
N ASP A 11 6.11 19.30 -40.74
CA ASP A 11 5.39 20.01 -39.68
C ASP A 11 6.14 19.81 -38.37
N ALA A 12 7.25 20.56 -38.25
CA ALA A 12 7.72 20.96 -36.93
C ALA A 12 6.53 21.66 -36.27
N ALA A 13 5.86 20.97 -35.34
CA ALA A 13 4.74 21.52 -34.58
C ALA A 13 5.11 22.94 -34.16
N GLN A 14 4.52 23.94 -34.84
CA GLN A 14 4.84 25.33 -34.62
C GLN A 14 4.53 25.61 -33.16
N ARG A 15 5.59 25.78 -32.35
CA ARG A 15 5.45 26.07 -30.94
C ARG A 15 4.63 27.35 -30.83
N LYS A 16 3.53 27.29 -30.09
CA LYS A 16 2.66 28.45 -29.86
C LYS A 16 3.48 29.57 -29.22
N PRO A 17 3.21 30.84 -29.54
CA PRO A 17 3.87 31.95 -28.87
C PRO A 17 3.56 31.93 -27.36
N VAL A 18 4.53 32.36 -26.54
CA VAL A 18 4.43 32.34 -25.05
C VAL A 18 3.19 33.06 -24.54
N GLN A 19 2.76 34.12 -25.22
CA GLN A 19 1.55 34.87 -24.89
C GLN A 19 0.28 34.01 -25.01
N GLU A 20 0.25 33.11 -25.99
CA GLU A 20 -0.87 32.18 -26.16
C GLU A 20 -0.88 31.12 -25.07
N TYR A 21 0.28 30.63 -24.65
CA TYR A 21 0.40 29.75 -23.47
C TYR A 21 -0.02 30.46 -22.18
N ALA A 22 0.35 31.73 -22.00
CA ALA A 22 -0.04 32.51 -20.82
C ALA A 22 -1.57 32.71 -20.74
N ARG A 23 -2.23 32.92 -21.89
CA ARG A 23 -3.69 32.97 -21.96
C ARG A 23 -4.32 31.61 -21.65
N GLN A 24 -3.85 30.53 -22.30
CA GLN A 24 -4.35 29.17 -22.07
C GLN A 24 -4.17 28.74 -20.61
N PHE A 25 -3.04 29.07 -19.98
CA PHE A 25 -2.83 28.79 -18.57
C PHE A 25 -3.90 29.44 -17.70
N LYS A 26 -4.18 30.73 -17.90
CA LYS A 26 -5.23 31.44 -17.16
C LYS A 26 -6.63 30.87 -17.40
N GLU A 27 -6.93 30.47 -18.64
CA GLU A 27 -8.21 29.84 -19.00
C GLU A 27 -8.37 28.46 -18.35
N LEU A 28 -7.27 27.73 -18.13
CA LEU A 28 -7.24 26.39 -17.55
C LEU A 28 -6.96 26.37 -16.05
N CYS A 29 -6.71 27.53 -15.43
CA CYS A 29 -6.54 27.61 -13.98
C CYS A 29 -7.83 27.18 -13.29
N ALA A 30 -7.75 26.06 -12.56
CA ALA A 30 -8.83 25.65 -11.67
C ALA A 30 -8.97 26.67 -10.52
N GLU A 31 -10.20 27.01 -10.18
CA GLU A 31 -10.49 27.91 -9.05
C GLU A 31 -10.21 27.24 -7.69
N GLN A 32 -10.21 25.90 -7.64
CA GLN A 32 -9.99 25.11 -6.45
C GLN A 32 -9.15 23.87 -6.76
N THR A 33 -8.27 23.50 -5.84
CA THR A 33 -7.54 22.23 -5.90
C THR A 33 -8.53 21.08 -5.71
N PRO A 34 -8.38 19.95 -6.44
CA PRO A 34 -9.19 18.77 -6.20
C PRO A 34 -9.15 18.33 -4.74
N LEU A 35 -10.30 17.91 -4.21
CA LEU A 35 -10.38 17.32 -2.87
C LEU A 35 -9.54 16.04 -2.80
N ALA A 36 -8.74 15.91 -1.75
CA ALA A 36 -7.95 14.71 -1.49
C ALA A 36 -8.84 13.62 -0.86
N LEU A 37 -9.84 13.14 -1.60
CA LEU A 37 -10.83 12.19 -1.07
C LEU A 37 -10.15 10.95 -0.47
N GLY A 38 -10.58 10.60 0.75
CA GLY A 38 -10.01 9.52 1.55
C GLY A 38 -8.65 9.82 2.18
N PHE A 39 -8.16 11.06 2.11
CA PHE A 39 -6.92 11.48 2.78
C PHE A 39 -6.97 11.17 4.28
N SER A 40 -8.06 11.52 4.95
CA SER A 40 -8.24 11.27 6.38
C SER A 40 -8.16 9.79 6.69
N ALA A 41 -8.77 8.93 5.88
CA ALA A 41 -8.71 7.48 6.08
C ALA A 41 -7.27 6.95 5.97
N ARG A 42 -6.53 7.38 4.95
CA ARG A 42 -5.12 6.97 4.75
C ARG A 42 -4.20 7.53 5.83
N LEU A 43 -4.44 8.77 6.28
CA LEU A 43 -3.69 9.36 7.37
C LEU A 43 -3.93 8.61 8.68
N ASN A 44 -5.19 8.30 8.99
CA ASN A 44 -5.54 7.50 10.17
C ASN A 44 -4.88 6.12 10.12
N MET A 45 -4.89 5.46 8.97
CA MET A 45 -4.19 4.19 8.77
C MET A 45 -2.70 4.30 9.08
N LEU A 46 -2.03 5.37 8.65
CA LEU A 46 -0.60 5.57 8.97
C LEU A 46 -0.37 5.79 10.47
N TRP A 47 -1.24 6.54 11.15
CA TRP A 47 -1.21 6.66 12.62
C TRP A 47 -1.37 5.30 13.30
N ASP A 48 -2.33 4.49 12.85
CA ASP A 48 -2.57 3.14 13.38
C ASP A 48 -1.35 2.23 13.19
N LEU A 49 -0.79 2.18 11.99
CA LEU A 49 0.37 1.36 11.65
C LEU A 49 1.63 1.76 12.44
N SER A 50 1.80 3.06 12.69
CA SER A 50 2.94 3.56 13.45
C SER A 50 2.88 3.26 14.94
N GLY A 51 1.68 2.98 15.48
CA GLY A 51 1.45 2.86 16.92
C GLY A 51 1.73 4.14 17.72
N ALA A 52 1.94 5.28 17.06
CA ALA A 52 2.34 6.53 17.71
C ALA A 52 1.18 7.29 18.39
N ALA A 53 -0.06 6.91 18.10
CA ALA A 53 -1.27 7.49 18.68
C ALA A 53 -2.33 6.40 18.90
N PRO A 54 -3.25 6.58 19.86
CA PRO A 54 -4.35 5.64 20.08
C PRO A 54 -5.31 5.60 18.88
N PRO A 55 -6.21 4.61 18.83
CA PRO A 55 -7.32 4.56 17.88
C PRO A 55 -8.10 5.88 17.79
N LEU A 56 -8.71 6.14 16.63
CA LEU A 56 -9.38 7.41 16.35
C LEU A 56 -10.53 7.72 17.34
N ASP A 57 -11.23 6.69 17.78
CA ASP A 57 -12.31 6.73 18.76
C ASP A 57 -11.83 6.85 20.22
N GLU A 58 -10.54 6.64 20.48
CA GLU A 58 -9.91 6.66 21.80
C GLU A 58 -9.13 7.96 22.06
N GLY A 59 -9.66 9.10 21.56
CA GLY A 59 -9.09 10.41 21.90
C GLY A 59 -7.81 10.78 21.14
N ARG A 60 -7.58 10.20 19.95
CA ARG A 60 -6.44 10.51 19.06
C ARG A 60 -6.13 12.00 18.93
N VAL A 61 -7.15 12.84 18.76
CA VAL A 61 -6.97 14.30 18.62
C VAL A 61 -6.15 14.88 19.78
N ILE A 62 -6.47 14.49 21.02
CA ILE A 62 -5.79 14.98 22.22
C ILE A 62 -4.35 14.46 22.25
N SER A 63 -4.13 13.19 21.91
CA SER A 63 -2.78 12.62 21.84
C SER A 63 -1.90 13.31 20.79
N LEU A 64 -2.45 13.65 19.63
CA LEU A 64 -1.70 14.38 18.59
C LEU A 64 -1.28 15.78 19.03
N LEU A 65 -2.16 16.49 19.74
CA LEU A 65 -1.81 17.78 20.35
C LEU A 65 -0.74 17.63 21.45
N GLY A 66 -0.67 16.48 22.10
CA GLY A 66 0.42 16.14 23.02
C GLY A 66 1.76 15.89 22.31
N ILE A 67 1.75 15.39 21.06
CA ILE A 67 2.95 15.20 20.23
C ILE A 67 3.45 16.54 19.69
N ASN A 68 2.53 17.37 19.18
CA ASN A 68 2.86 18.71 18.71
C ASN A 68 1.82 19.74 19.21
N PRO A 69 2.17 20.53 20.25
CA PRO A 69 1.25 21.50 20.86
C PRO A 69 1.01 22.74 20.00
N GLU A 70 1.79 22.96 18.94
CA GLU A 70 1.62 24.10 18.02
C GLU A 70 0.43 23.89 17.06
N TRP A 71 -0.02 22.63 16.90
CA TRP A 71 -1.19 22.34 16.08
C TRP A 71 -2.47 22.82 16.73
N ARG A 72 -3.40 23.33 15.92
CA ARG A 72 -4.73 23.71 16.38
C ARG A 72 -5.65 22.50 16.35
N GLU A 73 -6.43 22.33 17.40
CA GLU A 73 -7.40 21.24 17.52
C GLU A 73 -8.37 21.18 16.32
N SER A 74 -8.83 22.34 15.83
CA SER A 74 -9.73 22.43 14.67
C SER A 74 -9.11 21.84 13.42
N ASP A 75 -7.82 22.08 13.22
CA ASP A 75 -7.08 21.69 12.03
C ASP A 75 -6.82 20.19 12.09
N VAL A 76 -6.37 19.68 13.24
CA VAL A 76 -6.21 18.24 13.49
C VAL A 76 -7.52 17.48 13.26
N ARG A 77 -8.66 17.98 13.79
CA ARG A 77 -9.97 17.36 13.52
C ARG A 77 -10.30 17.36 12.03
N ALA A 78 -9.97 18.43 11.30
CA ALA A 78 -10.21 18.48 9.87
C ALA A 78 -9.34 17.47 9.10
N TRP A 79 -8.07 17.30 9.49
CA TRP A 79 -7.16 16.33 8.89
C TRP A 79 -7.61 14.89 9.13
N LEU A 80 -8.14 14.59 10.32
CA LEU A 80 -8.57 13.24 10.70
C LEU A 80 -9.98 12.86 10.22
N HIS A 81 -10.85 13.82 9.92
CA HIS A 81 -12.27 13.54 9.64
C HIS A 81 -12.84 14.15 8.36
N LYS A 82 -12.19 15.14 7.74
CA LYS A 82 -12.78 15.96 6.67
C LYS A 82 -11.96 15.97 5.38
N ASP A 83 -11.01 15.05 5.22
CA ASP A 83 -10.12 14.95 4.07
C ASP A 83 -9.36 16.27 3.77
N VAL A 84 -9.10 17.06 4.81
CA VAL A 84 -8.31 18.29 4.70
C VAL A 84 -6.84 17.96 4.80
N VAL A 85 -6.06 18.32 3.79
CA VAL A 85 -4.61 18.12 3.79
C VAL A 85 -3.96 19.19 4.69
N PRO A 86 -3.07 18.81 5.63
CA PRO A 86 -2.29 19.77 6.41
C PRO A 86 -1.43 20.68 5.53
N PRO A 87 -0.92 21.80 6.08
CA PRO A 87 0.17 22.54 5.45
C PRO A 87 1.33 21.61 5.09
N ARG A 88 2.03 21.91 3.99
CA ARG A 88 3.06 21.01 3.44
C ARG A 88 4.15 20.65 4.45
N ASP A 89 4.60 21.61 5.25
CA ASP A 89 5.64 21.38 6.25
C ASP A 89 5.13 20.48 7.39
N ASP A 90 3.88 20.67 7.82
CA ASP A 90 3.24 19.81 8.82
C ASP A 90 3.08 18.38 8.28
N LEU A 91 2.57 18.23 7.06
CA LEU A 91 2.41 16.93 6.42
C LEU A 91 3.75 16.22 6.30
N TYR A 92 4.77 16.89 5.76
CA TYR A 92 6.09 16.29 5.56
C TYR A 92 6.72 15.83 6.87
N ASN A 93 6.70 16.68 7.91
CA ASN A 93 7.26 16.34 9.22
C ASN A 93 6.46 15.25 9.92
N MET A 94 5.13 15.28 9.82
CA MET A 94 4.23 14.25 10.35
C MET A 94 4.51 12.90 9.69
N VAL A 95 4.53 12.83 8.36
CA VAL A 95 4.84 11.59 7.64
C VAL A 95 6.23 11.09 7.99
N ARG A 96 7.24 11.97 8.00
CA ARG A 96 8.61 11.60 8.38
C ARG A 96 8.68 10.99 9.78
N PHE A 97 7.97 11.56 10.74
CA PHE A 97 7.89 11.05 12.11
C PHE A 97 7.22 9.67 12.17
N LEU A 98 6.07 9.52 11.51
CA LEU A 98 5.30 8.27 11.51
C LEU A 98 6.04 7.14 10.83
N VAL A 99 6.63 7.43 9.67
CA VAL A 99 7.39 6.49 8.88
C VAL A 99 8.63 6.00 9.62
N ALA A 100 9.26 6.85 10.45
CA ALA A 100 10.37 6.42 11.29
C ALA A 100 9.98 5.34 12.33
N GLN A 101 8.69 5.23 12.68
CA GLN A 101 8.20 4.19 13.59
C GLN A 101 7.98 2.83 12.89
N LEU A 102 7.85 2.81 11.56
CA LEU A 102 7.56 1.60 10.77
C LEU A 102 8.81 0.75 10.45
N GLY A 103 9.99 1.16 10.92
CA GLY A 103 11.26 0.48 10.71
C GLY A 103 11.99 0.86 9.41
N GLU A 104 13.04 0.11 9.08
CA GLU A 104 13.94 0.43 7.95
C GLU A 104 13.27 0.23 6.58
N HIS A 105 13.81 0.91 5.55
CA HIS A 105 13.41 0.84 4.13
C HIS A 105 12.08 1.51 3.74
N GLN A 106 11.61 2.49 4.51
CA GLN A 106 10.44 3.28 4.13
C GLN A 106 10.81 4.54 3.36
N ASP A 107 10.03 4.88 2.33
CA ASP A 107 10.18 6.13 1.57
C ASP A 107 9.13 7.16 2.02
N VAL A 108 9.59 8.22 2.69
CA VAL A 108 8.76 9.34 3.17
C VAL A 108 7.98 10.00 2.03
N ARG A 109 8.60 10.18 0.85
CA ARG A 109 7.95 10.85 -0.29
C ARG A 109 6.88 9.98 -0.92
N HIS A 110 7.11 8.67 -0.94
CA HIS A 110 6.12 7.71 -1.42
C HIS A 110 4.88 7.70 -0.51
N TRP A 111 5.09 7.71 0.82
CA TRP A 111 4.00 7.83 1.79
C TRP A 111 3.23 9.15 1.65
N GLU A 112 3.93 10.29 1.56
CA GLU A 112 3.29 11.59 1.35
C GLU A 112 2.42 11.60 0.08
N ALA A 113 2.95 11.10 -1.04
CA ALA A 113 2.23 11.01 -2.29
C ALA A 113 1.01 10.08 -2.20
N PHE A 114 1.15 8.92 -1.52
CA PHE A 114 0.04 8.00 -1.30
C PHE A 114 -1.08 8.62 -0.45
N LEU A 115 -0.74 9.37 0.60
CA LEU A 115 -1.74 10.07 1.41
C LEU A 115 -2.55 11.05 0.55
N ILE A 116 -1.89 11.83 -0.29
CA ILE A 116 -2.54 12.88 -1.11
C ILE A 116 -3.35 12.27 -2.26
N TYR A 117 -2.75 11.39 -3.06
CA TYR A 117 -3.33 10.94 -4.33
C TYR A 117 -4.03 9.59 -4.26
N GLY A 118 -3.71 8.77 -3.26
CA GLY A 118 -4.33 7.47 -3.04
C GLY A 118 -3.95 6.39 -4.07
N PRO A 119 -4.57 5.19 -3.95
CA PRO A 119 -4.19 3.98 -4.71
C PRO A 119 -4.42 4.06 -6.22
N GLY A 120 -5.27 4.98 -6.69
CA GLY A 120 -5.51 5.18 -8.12
C GLY A 120 -4.34 5.86 -8.86
N VAL A 121 -3.39 6.43 -8.11
CA VAL A 121 -2.24 7.17 -8.66
C VAL A 121 -0.92 6.64 -8.10
N VAL A 122 -0.88 6.29 -6.82
CA VAL A 122 0.31 5.82 -6.11
C VAL A 122 0.00 4.46 -5.51
N SER A 123 0.81 3.45 -5.79
CA SER A 123 0.69 2.12 -5.17
C SER A 123 0.67 2.22 -3.65
N SER A 124 -0.02 1.30 -2.98
CA SER A 124 -0.13 1.36 -1.53
C SER A 124 1.22 1.02 -0.88
N PRO A 125 1.78 1.89 -0.01
CA PRO A 125 3.04 1.61 0.69
C PRO A 125 2.93 0.40 1.63
N VAL A 126 1.70 0.06 2.03
CA VAL A 126 1.39 -1.10 2.87
C VAL A 126 1.20 -2.38 2.09
N ASP A 127 1.12 -2.34 0.75
CA ASP A 127 1.16 -3.57 -0.05
C ASP A 127 2.46 -4.32 0.29
N HIS A 128 3.58 -3.61 0.42
CA HIS A 128 4.85 -4.19 0.84
C HIS A 128 4.92 -4.60 2.32
N LEU A 129 4.06 -4.07 3.19
CA LEU A 129 3.96 -4.51 4.59
C LEU A 129 3.12 -5.80 4.71
N LEU A 130 2.08 -5.95 3.88
CA LEU A 130 1.47 -7.24 3.56
C LEU A 130 2.51 -8.20 2.93
N TYR A 131 3.48 -7.70 2.15
CA TYR A 131 4.59 -8.51 1.63
C TYR A 131 5.76 -8.75 2.62
N ARG A 132 5.90 -7.98 3.72
CA ARG A 132 6.88 -8.30 4.78
C ARG A 132 6.36 -9.42 5.69
N GLU A 133 5.05 -9.55 5.82
CA GLU A 133 4.43 -10.79 6.25
C GLU A 133 4.71 -11.94 5.28
N ASP A 134 5.07 -11.70 4.01
CA ASP A 134 5.33 -12.76 3.04
C ASP A 134 6.62 -13.53 3.38
N GLN A 135 7.67 -12.94 3.97
CA GLN A 135 8.83 -13.75 4.38
C GLN A 135 8.46 -14.66 5.55
N GLY A 136 7.83 -14.13 6.60
CA GLY A 136 7.39 -14.93 7.76
C GLY A 136 6.30 -15.94 7.40
N ARG A 137 5.34 -15.57 6.55
CA ARG A 137 4.30 -16.47 6.04
C ARG A 137 4.88 -17.50 5.08
N ARG A 138 5.86 -17.16 4.25
CA ARG A 138 6.56 -18.14 3.39
C ARG A 138 7.36 -19.09 4.25
N ASP A 139 8.03 -18.64 5.31
CA ASP A 139 8.75 -19.51 6.24
C ASP A 139 7.77 -20.49 6.94
N ILE A 140 6.63 -19.98 7.42
CA ILE A 140 5.55 -20.81 7.97
C ILE A 140 4.97 -21.75 6.90
N ALA A 141 4.74 -21.26 5.68
CA ALA A 141 4.21 -22.07 4.59
C ALA A 141 5.19 -23.18 4.22
N THR A 142 6.50 -22.92 4.19
CA THR A 142 7.55 -23.93 3.99
C THR A 142 7.52 -24.97 5.10
N MET A 143 7.35 -24.57 6.36
CA MET A 143 7.23 -25.51 7.48
C MET A 143 5.96 -26.37 7.37
N ILE A 144 4.81 -25.77 7.07
CA ILE A 144 3.54 -26.50 6.85
C ILE A 144 3.71 -27.47 5.66
N PHE A 145 4.29 -27.01 4.55
CA PHE A 145 4.52 -27.78 3.36
C PHE A 145 5.40 -29.01 3.64
N ALA A 146 6.52 -28.81 4.35
CA ALA A 146 7.40 -29.89 4.79
C ALA A 146 6.67 -30.88 5.70
N GLN A 147 5.95 -30.38 6.71
CA GLN A 147 5.23 -31.23 7.66
C GLN A 147 4.14 -32.08 6.99
N VAL A 148 3.37 -31.50 6.06
CA VAL A 148 2.30 -32.21 5.35
C VAL A 148 2.90 -33.24 4.38
N SER A 149 3.89 -32.85 3.57
CA SER A 149 4.53 -33.78 2.63
C SER A 149 5.21 -34.95 3.34
N ASP A 150 5.89 -34.71 4.47
CA ASP A 150 6.54 -35.77 5.26
C ASP A 150 5.54 -36.70 5.97
N ARG A 151 4.45 -36.12 6.51
CA ARG A 151 3.42 -36.87 7.25
C ARG A 151 2.64 -37.80 6.32
N TYR A 152 2.32 -37.34 5.13
CA TYR A 152 1.55 -38.08 4.13
C TYR A 152 2.43 -38.76 3.06
N LYS A 153 3.76 -38.67 3.19
CA LYS A 153 4.74 -39.31 2.28
C LYS A 153 4.54 -38.93 0.81
N ILE A 154 4.27 -37.65 0.55
CA ILE A 154 4.01 -37.12 -0.79
C ILE A 154 5.35 -36.81 -1.47
N PRO A 155 5.73 -37.51 -2.57
CA PRO A 155 7.00 -37.27 -3.23
C PRO A 155 6.97 -35.96 -4.04
N PRO A 156 8.12 -35.28 -4.22
CA PRO A 156 8.21 -34.05 -5.02
C PRO A 156 7.74 -34.17 -6.47
N SER A 157 7.77 -35.39 -7.04
CA SER A 157 7.28 -35.65 -8.39
C SER A 157 5.75 -35.66 -8.52
N ALA A 158 5.01 -35.64 -7.40
CA ALA A 158 3.56 -35.74 -7.40
C ALA A 158 2.84 -34.38 -7.49
N TYR A 159 3.58 -33.26 -7.49
CA TYR A 159 3.00 -31.92 -7.51
C TYR A 159 3.92 -30.91 -8.19
N ASP A 160 3.32 -29.80 -8.65
CA ASP A 160 4.08 -28.60 -8.99
C ASP A 160 4.34 -27.81 -7.70
N ALA A 161 5.61 -27.51 -7.42
CA ALA A 161 6.01 -26.91 -6.16
C ALA A 161 5.47 -25.48 -6.00
N GLU A 162 5.47 -24.69 -7.07
CA GLU A 162 4.97 -23.32 -7.05
C GLU A 162 3.44 -23.30 -6.84
N GLU A 163 2.73 -24.16 -7.57
CA GLU A 163 1.27 -24.26 -7.45
C GLU A 163 0.83 -24.76 -6.07
N ALA A 164 1.49 -25.79 -5.54
CA ALA A 164 1.19 -26.31 -4.20
C ALA A 164 1.52 -25.29 -3.10
N PHE A 165 2.58 -24.50 -3.27
CA PHE A 165 2.97 -23.47 -2.33
C PHE A 165 2.00 -22.28 -2.35
N GLN A 166 1.52 -21.86 -3.53
CA GLN A 166 0.49 -20.83 -3.65
C GLN A 166 -0.85 -21.28 -3.03
N ARG A 167 -1.21 -22.57 -3.17
CA ARG A 167 -2.38 -23.15 -2.50
C ARG A 167 -2.23 -23.16 -0.98
N CYS A 168 -1.02 -23.41 -0.47
CA CYS A 168 -0.70 -23.32 0.95
C CYS A 168 -0.94 -21.91 1.50
N LEU A 169 -0.37 -20.89 0.85
CA LEU A 169 -0.56 -19.49 1.23
C LEU A 169 -2.04 -19.07 1.22
N THR A 170 -2.77 -19.51 0.20
CA THR A 170 -4.21 -19.26 0.06
C THR A 170 -5.01 -19.85 1.23
N LEU A 171 -4.66 -21.07 1.65
CA LEU A 171 -5.39 -21.73 2.74
C LEU A 171 -5.03 -21.17 4.12
N MET A 172 -3.76 -20.78 4.33
CA MET A 172 -3.32 -20.05 5.52
C MET A 172 -4.15 -18.78 5.71
N TYR A 173 -4.34 -18.01 4.63
CA TYR A 173 -5.19 -16.82 4.66
C TYR A 173 -6.65 -17.15 5.04
N LYS A 174 -7.26 -18.17 4.42
CA LYS A 174 -8.64 -18.56 4.71
C LYS A 174 -8.88 -19.02 6.15
N LEU A 175 -7.86 -19.58 6.77
CA LEU A 175 -7.92 -20.11 8.13
C LEU A 175 -7.33 -19.17 9.18
N ASN A 176 -6.96 -17.94 8.79
CA ASN A 176 -6.35 -16.93 9.68
C ASN A 176 -5.08 -17.45 10.38
N ILE A 177 -4.21 -18.15 9.65
CA ILE A 177 -2.92 -18.64 10.14
C ILE A 177 -1.86 -17.59 9.83
N TYR A 178 -1.46 -16.83 10.85
CA TYR A 178 -0.48 -15.75 10.72
C TYR A 178 0.83 -16.08 11.46
N GLU A 179 0.76 -16.97 12.46
CA GLU A 179 1.90 -17.48 13.20
C GLU A 179 1.90 -19.02 13.27
N TRP A 180 3.06 -19.62 13.55
CA TRP A 180 3.18 -21.08 13.67
C TRP A 180 2.22 -21.69 14.71
N ARG A 181 1.97 -20.97 15.81
CA ARG A 181 1.04 -21.41 16.86
C ARG A 181 -0.42 -21.51 16.40
N ASP A 182 -0.79 -20.85 15.30
CA ASP A 182 -2.15 -20.91 14.76
C ASP A 182 -2.38 -22.21 13.96
N PHE A 183 -1.30 -22.87 13.52
CA PHE A 183 -1.37 -24.13 12.81
C PHE A 183 -1.58 -25.30 13.79
N GLN A 184 -2.81 -25.81 13.83
CA GLN A 184 -3.22 -26.90 14.71
C GLN A 184 -3.19 -28.26 14.01
N PRO A 185 -3.06 -29.39 14.74
CA PRO A 185 -3.05 -30.74 14.15
C PRO A 185 -4.28 -31.04 13.27
N GLY A 186 -5.43 -30.44 13.58
CA GLY A 186 -6.66 -30.58 12.78
C GLY A 186 -6.57 -29.94 11.38
N HIS A 187 -5.59 -29.09 11.11
CA HIS A 187 -5.39 -28.45 9.80
C HIS A 187 -4.63 -29.34 8.82
N LEU A 188 -3.95 -30.41 9.27
CA LEU A 188 -3.10 -31.25 8.42
C LEU A 188 -3.84 -31.86 7.23
N GLU A 189 -5.05 -32.39 7.46
CA GLU A 189 -5.83 -33.06 6.42
C GLU A 189 -6.45 -32.06 5.42
N PRO A 190 -7.04 -30.92 5.85
CA PRO A 190 -7.41 -29.83 4.94
C PRO A 190 -6.26 -29.34 4.06
N PHE A 191 -5.08 -29.12 4.64
CA PHE A 191 -3.90 -28.68 3.89
C PHE A 191 -3.44 -29.75 2.90
N LYS A 192 -3.39 -31.03 3.29
CA LYS A 192 -3.05 -32.13 2.36
C LYS A 192 -3.98 -32.15 1.16
N ASN A 193 -5.29 -32.13 1.39
CA ASN A 193 -6.29 -32.22 0.32
C ASN A 193 -6.28 -30.99 -0.60
N PHE A 194 -6.03 -29.81 -0.04
CA PHE A 194 -6.06 -28.56 -0.81
C PHE A 194 -4.75 -28.31 -1.58
N MET A 195 -3.60 -28.63 -0.99
CA MET A 195 -2.29 -28.47 -1.65
C MET A 195 -2.08 -29.55 -2.71
N PHE A 196 -2.46 -30.80 -2.40
CA PHE A 196 -2.16 -31.98 -3.22
C PHE A 196 -3.44 -32.74 -3.62
N PRO A 197 -4.36 -32.14 -4.39
CA PRO A 197 -5.65 -32.74 -4.76
C PRO A 197 -5.52 -33.98 -5.65
N HIS A 198 -4.35 -34.20 -6.26
CA HIS A 198 -4.06 -35.34 -7.15
C HIS A 198 -3.04 -36.32 -6.57
N ALA A 199 -2.50 -36.06 -5.38
CA ALA A 199 -1.62 -37.01 -4.70
C ALA A 199 -2.46 -38.02 -3.93
N GLN A 200 -2.58 -39.22 -4.51
CA GLN A 200 -3.09 -40.41 -3.82
C GLN A 200 -1.97 -41.15 -3.12
#